data_AF-A0A6B1EAY1-F1
#
_entry.id   AF-A0A6B1EAY1-F1
#
_cell.length_a   1.000
_cell.length_b   1.000
_cell.length_c   1.000
_cell.angle_alpha   90.00
_cell.angle_beta   90.00
_cell.angle_gamma   90.00
#
_symmetry.space_group_name_H-M   'P 1'
#
loop_
_entity.id
_entity.type
_entity.pdbx_description
1 polymer ?
#
loop_
_entity_poly.entity_id
_entity_poly.type
_entity_poly.pdbx_seq_one_letter_code
_entity_poly.pdbx_strand_id
1 'polypeptide(L)' 'MLRYAVKLTRTPGAMTDADVDALRSVGFSDRDVLDITEVVGYYAYANRIADGLGIEVEPWSSD' A
#
# COMPACT_ATOMS: atom_id res chain seq x y z
N MET A 1 -7.91 2.31 -7.12
CA MET A 1 -7.33 1.83 -5.84
C MET A 1 -6.09 0.94 -6.04
N LEU A 2 -6.20 -0.33 -6.46
CA LEU A 2 -5.04 -1.25 -6.47
C LEU A 2 -3.85 -0.81 -7.34
N ARG A 3 -4.08 -0.13 -8.47
CA ARG A 3 -2.99 0.47 -9.27
C ARG A 3 -2.18 1.51 -8.49
N TYR A 4 -2.85 2.35 -7.70
CA TYR A 4 -2.21 3.31 -6.79
C TYR A 4 -1.38 2.58 -5.73
N ALA A 5 -1.97 1.55 -5.10
CA ALA A 5 -1.29 0.72 -4.10
C ALA A 5 0.00 0.10 -4.67
N VAL A 6 -0.06 -0.53 -5.85
CA VAL A 6 1.11 -1.14 -6.51
C VAL A 6 2.19 -0.10 -6.79
N LYS A 7 1.84 1.08 -7.31
CA LYS A 7 2.81 2.14 -7.60
C LYS A 7 3.46 2.67 -6.31
N LEU A 8 2.66 2.93 -5.28
CA LEU A 8 3.14 3.42 -3.98
C LEU A 8 4.07 2.40 -3.30
N THR A 9 3.79 1.09 -3.43
CA THR A 9 4.69 0.04 -2.90
C THR A 9 6.00 -0.06 -3.69
N ARG A 10 5.95 -0.07 -5.03
CA ARG A 10 7.12 -0.38 -5.87
C ARG A 10 8.00 0.82 -6.18
N THR A 11 7.39 1.99 -6.33
CA THR A 11 8.08 3.23 -6.75
C THR A 11 7.52 4.44 -5.99
N PRO A 12 7.60 4.46 -4.64
CA PRO A 12 7.04 5.55 -3.83
C PRO A 12 7.60 6.93 -4.20
N GLY A 13 8.88 7.01 -4.61
CA GLY A 13 9.51 8.27 -5.05
C GLY A 13 9.02 8.80 -6.40
N ALA A 14 8.23 8.03 -7.14
CA ALA A 14 7.64 8.44 -8.43
C ALA A 14 6.15 8.81 -8.31
N MET A 15 5.61 8.89 -7.09
CA MET A 15 4.24 9.34 -6.85
C MET A 15 4.10 10.82 -7.16
N THR A 16 2.94 11.19 -7.70
CA THR A 16 2.58 12.54 -8.13
C THR A 16 1.12 12.83 -7.77
N ASP A 17 0.73 14.10 -7.80
CA ASP A 17 -0.65 14.51 -7.55
C ASP A 17 -1.65 13.84 -8.51
N ALA A 18 -1.23 13.54 -9.74
CA ALA A 18 -2.04 12.84 -10.74
C ALA A 18 -2.48 11.43 -10.29
N ASP A 19 -1.69 10.76 -9.44
CA ASP A 19 -2.06 9.44 -8.90
C ASP A 19 -3.20 9.55 -7.88
N VAL A 20 -3.21 10.62 -7.09
CA VAL A 20 -4.28 10.95 -6.14
C VAL A 20 -5.53 11.39 -6.91
N ASP A 21 -5.38 12.25 -7.91
CA ASP A 21 -6.49 12.73 -8.73
C ASP A 21 -7.16 11.60 -9.51
N ALA A 22 -6.40 10.58 -9.93
CA ALA A 22 -6.96 9.38 -10.54
C ALA A 22 -7.90 8.62 -9.58
N LEU A 23 -7.61 8.59 -8.27
CA LEU A 23 -8.53 8.02 -7.28
C LEU A 23 -9.77 8.90 -7.08
N ARG A 24 -9.59 10.22 -6.95
CA ARG A 24 -10.70 11.17 -6.83
C ARG A 24 -11.66 11.10 -8.02
N SER A 25 -11.12 10.92 -9.23
CA SER A 25 -11.91 10.86 -10.48
C SER A 25 -12.91 9.71 -10.53
N VAL A 26 -12.71 8.67 -9.70
CA VAL A 26 -13.60 7.51 -9.60
C VAL A 26 -14.42 7.50 -8.30
N GLY A 27 -14.47 8.62 -7.59
CA GLY A 27 -15.36 8.84 -6.45
C GLY A 27 -14.75 8.62 -5.07
N PHE A 28 -13.45 8.36 -4.96
CA PHE A 28 -12.79 8.32 -3.64
C PHE A 28 -12.66 9.73 -3.06
N SER A 29 -13.06 9.89 -1.80
CA SER A 29 -12.84 11.11 -1.03
C SER A 29 -11.38 11.24 -0.61
N ASP A 30 -10.97 12.43 -0.16
CA ASP A 30 -9.63 12.64 0.39
C ASP A 30 -9.35 11.75 1.60
N ARG A 31 -10.38 11.46 2.39
CA ARG A 31 -10.28 10.51 3.50
C ARG A 31 -10.01 9.09 3.00
N ASP A 32 -10.70 8.64 1.95
CA ASP A 32 -10.45 7.31 1.39
C ASP A 32 -9.03 7.21 0.80
N VAL A 33 -8.54 8.27 0.17
CA VAL A 33 -7.15 8.32 -0.35
C VAL A 33 -6.14 8.22 0.78
N LEU A 34 -6.37 8.91 1.90
CA LEU A 34 -5.55 8.81 3.09
C LEU A 34 -5.56 7.37 3.63
N ASP A 35 -6.74 6.78 3.82
CA ASP A 35 -6.89 5.41 4.33
C ASP A 35 -6.17 4.39 3.43
N ILE A 36 -6.30 4.52 2.09
CA ILE A 36 -5.56 3.70 1.12
C ILE A 36 -4.05 3.87 1.30
N THR A 37 -3.57 5.11 1.44
CA THR A 37 -2.14 5.43 1.56
C THR A 37 -1.56 4.88 2.85
N GLU A 38 -2.27 5.02 3.98
CA GLU A 38 -1.86 4.50 5.28
C GLU A 38 -1.76 2.97 5.29
N VAL A 39 -2.78 2.27 4.78
CA VAL A 39 -2.77 0.80 4.71
C VAL A 39 -1.59 0.31 3.85
N VAL A 40 -1.39 0.91 2.67
CA VAL A 40 -0.29 0.53 1.78
C VAL A 40 1.07 0.82 2.42
N GLY A 41 1.23 1.97 3.07
CA GLY A 41 2.46 2.35 3.76
C GLY A 41 2.77 1.42 4.95
N TYR A 42 1.76 1.11 5.76
CA TYR A 42 1.87 0.22 6.91
C TYR A 42 2.34 -1.18 6.49
N TYR A 43 1.69 -1.80 5.51
CA TYR A 43 2.09 -3.12 5.04
C TYR A 43 3.45 -3.09 4.34
N ALA A 44 3.79 -2.02 3.61
CA ALA A 44 5.13 -1.90 3.06
C ALA A 44 6.21 -1.84 4.16
N TYR A 45 5.93 -1.19 5.30
CA TYR A 45 6.82 -1.20 6.45
C TYR A 45 6.89 -2.59 7.12
N ALA A 46 5.74 -3.19 7.43
CA ALA A 46 5.66 -4.49 8.09
C ALA A 46 6.33 -5.59 7.26
N ASN A 47 6.07 -5.63 5.94
CA ASN A 47 6.68 -6.61 5.04
C ASN A 47 8.21 -6.48 5.01
N ARG A 48 8.76 -5.26 5.04
CA ARG A 48 10.22 -5.07 5.08
C ARG A 48 10.84 -5.62 6.36
N ILE A 49 10.14 -5.54 7.48
CA ILE A 49 10.60 -6.15 8.75
C ILE A 49 10.52 -7.66 8.66
N ALA A 50 9.36 -8.20 8.25
CA ALA A 50 9.15 -9.64 8.15
C ALA A 50 10.14 -10.29 7.16
N ASP A 51 10.16 -9.81 5.91
CA ASP A 51 11.04 -10.34 4.88
C ASP A 51 12.51 -10.08 5.20
N GLY A 52 12.83 -8.90 5.76
CA GLY A 52 14.22 -8.51 6.08
C GLY A 52 14.82 -9.32 7.24
N LEU A 53 13.99 -9.82 8.15
CA LEU A 53 14.41 -10.68 9.26
C LEU A 53 14.16 -12.17 8.99
N GLY A 54 13.51 -12.52 7.89
CA GLY A 54 13.15 -13.91 7.57
C GLY A 54 12.10 -14.49 8.51
N ILE A 55 11.11 -13.68 8.93
CA ILE A 55 10.00 -14.15 9.76
C ILE A 55 9.18 -15.17 8.95
N GLU A 56 9.08 -16.39 9.46
CA GLU A 56 8.28 -17.45 8.86
C GLU A 56 6.80 -17.27 9.21
N VAL A 57 5.93 -17.67 8.27
CA VAL A 57 4.48 -17.71 8.46
C VAL A 57 4.15 -18.75 9.52
N GLU A 58 3.21 -18.46 10.41
CA GLU A 58 2.85 -19.38 11.47
C GLU A 58 2.24 -20.67 10.90
N PRO A 59 2.54 -21.85 11.49
CA PRO A 59 2.13 -23.14 10.92
C PRO A 59 0.63 -23.28 10.66
N TRP A 60 -0.21 -22.61 11.46
CA TRP A 60 -1.67 -22.64 11.36
C TRP A 60 -2.24 -21.67 10.32
N SER A 61 -1.42 -20.80 9.72
CA SER A 61 -1.85 -19.92 8.63
C SER A 61 -1.83 -20.62 7.26
N SER A 62 -1.37 -21.88 7.21
CA SER A 62 -1.20 -22.66 5.98
C SER A 62 -2.43 -23.49 5.56
N ASP A 63 -3.57 -23.33 6.24
CA ASP A 63 -4.82 -24.07 5.92
C ASP A 63 -5.51 -23.54 4.66
#